data_AF-L2G5L6-F1
#
_entry.id   AF-L2G5L6-F1
#
_cell.length_a   1.000
_cell.length_b   1.000
_cell.length_c   1.000
_cell.angle_alpha   90.00
_cell.angle_beta   90.00
_cell.angle_gamma   90.00
#
_symmetry.space_group_name_H-M   'P 1'
#
loop_
_entity.id
_entity.type
_entity.pdbx_description
1 polymer ?
#
loop_
_entity_poly.entity_id
_entity_poly.type
_entity_poly.pdbx_seq_one_letter_code
_entity_poly.pdbx_strand_id
1 'polypeptide(L)'
;MGHLHPDALQAPSETGWTDEELNVGALRTLGRSDKAIDLLRHLPYPRAGPPGTDEAGDDAVVYYETKVLSYLRNKWQPEKDPNPNWHQRPFAMLGLAPFDRPLPPHMVSLTHDEAAIGVIWLIDTERGCVYPQGDDYYLYGDAPAEAEGDAPWLSAKAVSFDNFFSKMHKEISTLKLGPCGGKLWGCHSSGE
;
A
#
# COMPACT_ATOMS: atom_id res chain seq x y z
N MET A 1 -21.52 2.52 2.27
CA MET A 1 -20.42 2.57 1.28
C MET A 1 -19.43 3.61 1.76
N GLY A 2 -18.24 3.17 2.16
CA GLY A 2 -17.16 4.05 2.61
C GLY A 2 -16.57 4.79 1.42
N HIS A 3 -17.25 5.84 0.96
CA HIS A 3 -16.58 6.89 0.23
C HIS A 3 -15.71 7.60 1.25
N LEU A 4 -14.39 7.65 1.04
CA LEU A 4 -13.56 8.57 1.79
C LEU A 4 -14.12 9.97 1.49
N HIS A 5 -14.62 10.64 2.52
CA HIS A 5 -15.03 12.04 2.38
C HIS A 5 -13.84 12.81 1.76
N PRO A 6 -14.04 13.79 0.87
CA PRO A 6 -12.93 14.55 0.29
C PRO A 6 -11.99 15.12 1.38
N ASP A 7 -12.55 15.54 2.51
CA ASP A 7 -11.79 16.03 3.66
C ASP A 7 -11.01 14.94 4.41
N ALA A 8 -11.22 13.66 4.10
CA ALA A 8 -10.41 12.56 4.62
C ALA A 8 -9.09 12.41 3.86
N LEU A 9 -8.93 13.10 2.72
CA LEU A 9 -7.67 13.16 1.98
C LEU A 9 -6.98 14.50 2.22
N GLN A 10 -5.66 14.44 2.26
CA GLN A 10 -4.77 15.60 2.16
C GLN A 10 -3.99 15.50 0.86
N ALA A 11 -4.02 16.58 0.09
CA ALA A 11 -3.33 16.67 -1.19
C ALA A 11 -2.05 17.50 -1.01
N PRO A 12 -0.98 17.15 -1.74
CA PRO A 12 0.20 18.00 -1.79
C PRO A 12 -0.12 19.33 -2.48
N SER A 13 0.78 20.30 -2.31
CA SER A 13 0.82 21.49 -3.17
C SER A 13 1.12 21.12 -4.63
N GLU A 14 1.01 22.07 -5.57
CA GLU A 14 1.39 21.85 -6.97
C GLU A 14 2.85 21.40 -7.13
N THR A 15 3.74 21.79 -6.20
CA THR A 15 5.14 21.38 -6.17
C THR A 15 5.40 20.09 -5.40
N GLY A 16 4.34 19.43 -4.93
CA GLY A 16 4.43 18.24 -4.11
C GLY A 16 4.55 18.53 -2.61
N TRP A 17 4.64 17.46 -1.81
CA TRP A 17 5.02 17.49 -0.39
C TRP A 17 6.48 17.94 -0.21
N THR A 18 6.77 18.70 0.85
CA THR A 18 8.17 19.08 1.16
C THR A 18 8.94 17.94 1.85
N ASP A 19 10.26 18.07 2.00
CA ASP A 19 11.10 17.09 2.72
C ASP A 19 10.82 17.09 4.24
N GLU A 20 10.19 18.16 4.74
CA GLU A 20 9.65 18.26 6.10
C GLU A 20 8.33 17.51 6.26
N GLU A 21 7.53 17.35 5.20
CA GLU A 21 6.25 16.66 5.22
C GLU A 21 6.40 15.17 4.85
N LEU A 22 7.15 14.87 3.79
CA LEU A 22 7.46 13.52 3.32
C LEU A 22 8.78 13.03 3.93
N ASN A 23 8.84 11.79 4.39
CA ASN A 23 10.07 11.24 4.98
C ASN A 23 11.12 10.83 3.92
N VAL A 24 11.61 11.81 3.14
CA VAL A 24 12.60 11.62 2.07
C VAL A 24 13.91 11.02 2.60
N GLY A 25 14.32 11.41 3.81
CA GLY A 25 15.52 10.88 4.45
C GLY A 25 15.45 9.36 4.67
N ALA A 26 14.33 8.86 5.20
CA ALA A 26 14.12 7.42 5.38
C ALA A 26 14.05 6.69 4.03
N LEU A 27 13.34 7.24 3.04
CA LEU A 27 13.25 6.67 1.68
C LEU A 27 14.63 6.53 1.03
N ARG A 28 15.47 7.56 1.12
CA ARG A 28 16.85 7.52 0.61
C ARG A 28 17.72 6.52 1.37
N THR A 29 17.53 6.40 2.69
CA THR A 29 18.23 5.40 3.51
C THR A 29 17.88 3.98 3.08
N LEU A 30 16.63 3.74 2.67
CA LEU A 30 16.15 2.48 2.06
C LEU A 30 16.50 2.35 0.56
N GLY A 31 17.33 3.24 0.04
CA GLY A 31 17.81 3.20 -1.34
C GLY A 31 16.74 3.45 -2.41
N ARG A 32 15.66 4.17 -2.09
CA ARG A 32 14.66 4.55 -3.12
C ARG A 32 15.25 5.59 -4.06
N SER A 33 14.94 5.45 -5.34
CA SER A 33 15.35 6.36 -6.41
C SER A 33 14.62 7.70 -6.33
N ASP A 34 15.19 8.76 -6.90
CA ASP A 34 14.54 10.07 -6.96
C ASP A 34 13.21 10.03 -7.72
N LYS A 35 13.07 9.20 -8.75
CA LYS A 35 11.79 9.03 -9.48
C LYS A 35 10.70 8.41 -8.61
N ALA A 36 11.05 7.42 -7.79
CA ALA A 36 10.12 6.83 -6.84
C ALA A 36 9.72 7.83 -5.74
N ILE A 37 10.68 8.59 -5.22
CA ILE A 37 10.43 9.64 -4.23
C ILE A 37 9.55 10.75 -4.83
N ASP A 38 9.80 11.14 -6.08
CA ASP A 38 9.02 12.14 -6.80
C ASP A 38 7.57 11.69 -7.00
N LEU A 39 7.32 10.42 -7.34
CA LEU A 39 5.98 9.86 -7.34
C LEU A 39 5.31 10.06 -5.96
N LEU A 40 5.95 9.60 -4.89
CA LEU A 40 5.39 9.68 -3.53
C LEU A 40 5.15 11.12 -3.07
N ARG A 41 5.91 12.08 -3.59
CA ARG A 41 5.76 13.51 -3.34
C ARG A 41 4.49 14.10 -3.93
N HIS A 42 3.97 13.51 -4.99
CA HIS A 42 2.80 14.00 -5.72
C HIS A 42 1.52 13.19 -5.46
N LEU A 43 1.58 12.15 -4.62
CA LEU A 43 0.41 11.39 -4.23
C LEU A 43 -0.38 12.07 -3.10
N PRO A 44 -1.72 12.06 -3.16
CA PRO A 44 -2.55 12.37 -2.00
C PRO A 44 -2.47 11.21 -0.99
N TYR A 45 -2.54 11.56 0.29
CA TYR A 45 -2.60 10.57 1.37
C TYR A 45 -3.87 10.75 2.21
N PRO A 46 -4.37 9.70 2.87
CA PRO A 46 -5.37 9.85 3.92
C PRO A 46 -4.84 10.76 5.04
N ARG A 47 -5.74 11.54 5.65
CA ARG A 47 -5.42 12.29 6.87
C ARG A 47 -5.20 11.33 8.02
N ALA A 48 -4.34 11.74 8.93
CA ALA A 48 -4.05 10.95 10.11
C ALA A 48 -5.26 10.87 11.04
N GLY A 49 -6.05 11.93 11.17
CA GLY A 49 -7.26 11.98 11.99
C GLY A 49 -8.32 12.93 11.40
N PRO A 50 -9.32 13.34 12.20
CA PRO A 50 -10.29 14.36 11.80
C PRO A 50 -9.62 15.64 11.28
N PRO A 51 -10.27 16.40 10.37
CA PRO A 51 -9.73 17.66 9.87
C PRO A 51 -9.28 18.59 11.01
N GLY A 52 -8.03 19.05 10.96
CA GLY A 52 -7.43 19.91 11.99
C GLY A 52 -6.68 19.19 13.11
N THR A 53 -6.51 17.86 13.01
CA THR A 53 -5.70 17.07 13.95
C THR A 53 -4.60 16.29 13.22
N ASP A 54 -3.43 16.15 13.87
CA ASP A 54 -2.31 15.33 13.39
C ASP A 54 -2.25 13.97 14.11
N GLU A 55 -3.30 13.59 14.82
CA GLU A 55 -3.35 12.33 15.54
C GLU A 55 -3.31 11.15 14.57
N ALA A 56 -2.47 10.15 14.84
CA ALA A 56 -2.40 8.94 14.03
C ALA A 56 -3.61 8.04 14.31
N GLY A 57 -4.67 8.18 13.54
CA GLY A 57 -5.79 7.24 13.44
C GLY A 57 -5.46 6.02 12.57
N ASP A 58 -6.44 5.13 12.39
CA ASP A 58 -6.27 3.94 11.56
C ASP A 58 -6.03 4.30 10.08
N ASP A 59 -5.21 3.50 9.39
CA ASP A 59 -5.00 3.68 7.96
C ASP A 59 -6.30 3.40 7.19
N ALA A 60 -6.57 4.25 6.21
CA ALA A 60 -7.77 4.15 5.40
C ALA A 60 -7.74 2.89 4.52
N VAL A 61 -8.85 2.16 4.53
CA VAL A 61 -9.10 1.03 3.62
C VAL A 61 -9.52 1.58 2.26
N VAL A 62 -8.73 1.29 1.22
CA VAL A 62 -8.99 1.76 -0.16
C VAL A 62 -9.48 0.66 -1.09
N TYR A 63 -9.31 -0.59 -0.67
CA TYR A 63 -9.78 -1.78 -1.37
C TYR A 63 -10.01 -2.92 -0.37
N TYR A 64 -10.52 -4.08 -0.79
CA TYR A 64 -10.86 -5.15 0.17
C TYR A 64 -9.64 -5.58 1.01
N GLU A 65 -9.76 -5.46 2.35
CA GLU A 65 -8.68 -5.71 3.32
C GLU A 65 -7.32 -5.04 2.98
N THR A 66 -7.36 -3.94 2.22
CA THR A 66 -6.19 -3.25 1.68
C THR A 66 -6.14 -1.83 2.21
N LYS A 67 -5.13 -1.52 3.01
CA LYS A 67 -4.92 -0.22 3.64
C LYS A 67 -3.89 0.61 2.90
N VAL A 68 -4.05 1.93 2.90
CA VAL A 68 -3.06 2.84 2.31
C VAL A 68 -1.80 2.88 3.17
N LEU A 69 -0.65 2.85 2.51
CA LEU A 69 0.63 3.15 3.13
C LEU A 69 0.93 4.64 2.93
N SER A 70 1.05 5.39 4.04
CA SER A 70 1.44 6.80 4.01
C SER A 70 2.93 6.95 4.31
N TYR A 71 3.64 7.73 3.49
CA TYR A 71 5.06 8.06 3.69
C TYR A 71 5.28 9.42 4.36
N LEU A 72 4.20 10.10 4.76
CA LEU A 72 4.26 11.37 5.47
C LEU A 72 4.84 11.17 6.88
N ARG A 73 5.62 12.13 7.36
CA ARG A 73 6.30 12.05 8.65
C ARG A 73 5.35 11.94 9.84
N ASN A 74 4.11 12.43 9.74
CA ASN A 74 3.13 12.25 10.81
C ASN A 74 2.65 10.79 10.94
N LYS A 75 2.88 9.93 9.94
CA LYS A 75 2.49 8.51 9.93
C LYS A 75 3.67 7.56 9.94
N TRP A 76 4.72 7.84 9.17
CA TRP A 76 5.77 6.89 8.88
C TRP A 76 7.16 7.44 9.23
N GLN A 77 7.67 6.96 10.36
CA GLN A 77 8.95 7.36 10.95
C GLN A 77 9.73 6.11 11.40
N PRO A 78 10.13 5.22 10.47
CA PRO A 78 10.84 3.99 10.81
C PRO A 78 12.17 4.26 11.53
N GLU A 79 12.75 5.46 11.37
CA GLU A 79 13.96 5.89 12.07
C GLU A 79 13.77 6.08 13.58
N LYS A 80 12.53 6.12 14.08
CA LYS A 80 12.23 6.15 15.52
C LYS A 80 12.26 4.76 16.17
N ASP A 81 12.44 3.70 15.38
CA ASP A 81 12.64 2.35 15.90
C ASP A 81 13.89 2.35 16.83
N PRO A 82 13.82 1.74 18.04
CA PRO A 82 14.96 1.64 18.94
C PRO A 82 16.18 0.92 18.34
N ASN A 83 15.98 0.10 17.30
CA ASN A 83 17.05 -0.58 16.58
C ASN A 83 17.71 0.37 15.57
N PRO A 84 19.00 0.73 15.74
CA PRO A 84 19.69 1.61 14.80
C PRO A 84 19.81 1.04 13.37
N ASN A 85 19.65 -0.27 13.23
CA ASN A 85 19.69 -0.98 11.95
C ASN A 85 18.30 -1.21 11.33
N TRP A 86 17.31 -0.37 11.67
CA TRP A 86 15.94 -0.45 11.12
C TRP A 86 15.92 -0.54 9.59
N HIS A 87 16.85 0.15 8.91
CA HIS A 87 16.98 0.20 7.45
C HIS A 87 17.49 -1.11 6.82
N GLN A 88 18.03 -2.02 7.63
CA GLN A 88 18.51 -3.34 7.21
C GLN A 88 17.44 -4.43 7.42
N ARG A 89 16.30 -4.07 8.02
CA ARG A 89 15.21 -5.02 8.25
C ARG A 89 14.58 -5.40 6.91
N PRO A 90 14.06 -6.64 6.79
CA PRO A 90 13.29 -7.04 5.62
C PRO A 90 12.14 -6.07 5.36
N PHE A 91 11.83 -5.81 4.09
CA PHE A 91 10.79 -4.85 3.72
C PHE A 91 9.41 -5.28 4.23
N ALA A 92 9.15 -6.59 4.38
CA ALA A 92 7.97 -7.11 5.06
C ALA A 92 7.83 -6.62 6.51
N MET A 93 8.92 -6.57 7.28
CA MET A 93 8.87 -6.04 8.64
C MET A 93 8.62 -4.53 8.71
N LEU A 94 8.91 -3.81 7.62
CA LEU A 94 8.65 -2.38 7.49
C LEU A 94 7.29 -2.08 6.86
N GLY A 95 6.51 -3.10 6.50
CA GLY A 95 5.23 -2.95 5.79
C GLY A 95 5.38 -2.45 4.34
N LEU A 96 6.56 -2.63 3.73
CA LEU A 96 6.91 -2.07 2.42
C LEU A 96 6.85 -3.09 1.28
N ALA A 97 6.69 -4.39 1.57
CA ALA A 97 6.51 -5.47 0.60
C ALA A 97 6.01 -6.74 1.32
N PRO A 98 5.36 -7.72 0.66
CA PRO A 98 4.94 -8.97 1.30
C PRO A 98 6.06 -10.02 1.45
N PHE A 99 7.31 -9.67 1.16
CA PHE A 99 8.43 -10.62 1.13
C PHE A 99 9.68 -10.07 1.81
N ASP A 100 10.54 -10.98 2.25
CA ASP A 100 11.78 -10.66 2.97
C ASP A 100 12.96 -10.24 2.07
N ARG A 101 12.69 -9.97 0.79
CA ARG A 101 13.68 -9.51 -0.19
C ARG A 101 13.60 -7.99 -0.39
N PRO A 102 14.74 -7.32 -0.63
CA PRO A 102 14.75 -5.90 -0.97
C PRO A 102 14.08 -5.66 -2.33
N LEU A 103 13.34 -4.57 -2.45
CA LEU A 103 12.82 -4.10 -3.73
C LEU A 103 13.88 -3.30 -4.50
N PRO A 104 13.88 -3.33 -5.84
CA PRO A 104 14.65 -2.42 -6.67
C PRO A 104 14.39 -0.93 -6.30
N PRO A 105 15.37 -0.02 -6.43
CA PRO A 105 15.23 1.40 -6.06
C PRO A 105 14.04 2.15 -6.69
N HIS A 106 13.60 1.75 -7.87
CA HIS A 106 12.48 2.37 -8.59
C HIS A 106 11.11 1.83 -8.19
N MET A 107 11.04 0.86 -7.27
CA MET A 107 9.80 0.26 -6.80
C MET A 107 9.38 0.74 -5.41
N VAL A 108 8.08 0.94 -5.21
CA VAL A 108 7.48 1.34 -3.91
C VAL A 108 6.12 0.68 -3.72
N SER A 109 5.75 0.35 -2.48
CA SER A 109 4.38 -0.05 -2.14
C SER A 109 3.50 1.18 -1.92
N LEU A 110 2.26 1.16 -2.38
CA LEU A 110 1.25 2.18 -2.01
C LEU A 110 0.24 1.70 -0.98
N THR A 111 0.20 0.39 -0.74
CA THR A 111 -0.72 -0.24 0.19
C THR A 111 0.01 -1.30 1.02
N HIS A 112 -0.58 -1.64 2.15
CA HIS A 112 -0.25 -2.83 2.95
C HIS A 112 -1.53 -3.62 3.22
N ASP A 113 -1.40 -4.91 3.50
CA ASP A 113 -2.51 -5.79 3.82
C ASP A 113 -2.73 -5.91 5.33
N GLU A 114 -3.99 -5.98 5.75
CA GLU A 114 -4.35 -6.30 7.14
C GLU A 114 -4.75 -7.77 7.32
N ALA A 115 -5.04 -8.45 6.21
CA ALA A 115 -5.50 -9.83 6.20
C ALA A 115 -4.98 -10.58 4.97
N ALA A 116 -5.08 -11.92 5.00
CA ALA A 116 -4.59 -12.82 3.95
C ALA A 116 -5.17 -12.60 2.55
N ILE A 117 -6.20 -11.75 2.42
CA ILE A 117 -6.84 -11.43 1.14
C ILE A 117 -6.50 -10.02 0.62
N GLY A 118 -5.78 -9.18 1.36
CA GLY A 118 -5.42 -7.84 0.88
C GLY A 118 -4.58 -7.86 -0.39
N VAL A 119 -4.51 -6.73 -1.11
CA VAL A 119 -3.68 -6.59 -2.31
C VAL A 119 -2.63 -5.51 -2.07
N ILE A 120 -1.35 -5.91 -2.02
CA ILE A 120 -0.24 -4.95 -1.92
C ILE A 120 0.11 -4.42 -3.30
N TRP A 121 0.03 -3.10 -3.49
CA TRP A 121 0.24 -2.43 -4.77
C TRP A 121 1.70 -2.03 -4.90
N LEU A 122 2.52 -2.93 -5.46
CA LEU A 122 3.92 -2.62 -5.80
C LEU A 122 3.99 -1.85 -7.11
N ILE A 123 4.36 -0.58 -7.04
CA ILE A 123 4.52 0.30 -8.19
C ILE A 123 5.94 0.21 -8.71
N ASP A 124 6.08 0.00 -10.01
CA ASP A 124 7.34 0.11 -10.73
C ASP A 124 7.33 1.40 -11.54
N THR A 125 8.10 2.40 -11.08
CA THR A 125 8.16 3.71 -11.71
C THR A 125 8.99 3.73 -13.00
N GLU A 126 9.85 2.74 -13.23
CA GLU A 126 10.62 2.64 -14.47
C GLU A 126 9.79 2.01 -15.58
N ARG A 127 9.07 0.92 -15.28
CA ARG A 127 8.24 0.20 -16.24
C ARG A 127 6.83 0.78 -16.41
N GLY A 128 6.38 1.62 -15.49
CA GLY A 128 5.05 2.23 -15.54
C GLY A 128 3.93 1.22 -15.30
N CYS A 129 4.12 0.32 -14.34
CA CYS A 129 3.16 -0.73 -14.03
C CYS A 129 3.01 -0.97 -12.52
N VAL A 130 1.98 -1.74 -12.17
CA VAL A 130 1.75 -2.29 -10.84
C VAL A 130 2.02 -3.80 -10.90
N TYR A 131 2.69 -4.33 -9.88
CA TYR A 131 2.72 -5.75 -9.53
C TYR A 131 1.79 -5.97 -8.32
N PRO A 132 0.48 -6.08 -8.53
CA PRO A 132 -0.46 -6.30 -7.44
C PRO A 132 -0.22 -7.66 -6.80
N GLN A 133 0.22 -7.67 -5.54
CA GLN A 133 0.48 -8.89 -4.77
C GLN A 133 -0.82 -9.31 -4.10
N GLY A 134 -1.51 -10.26 -4.71
CA GLY A 134 -2.78 -10.82 -4.24
C GLY A 134 -3.24 -11.93 -5.18
N ASP A 135 -4.05 -12.86 -4.66
CA ASP A 135 -4.38 -14.14 -5.32
C ASP A 135 -4.87 -14.00 -6.77
N ASP A 136 -5.70 -13.00 -7.05
CA ASP A 136 -6.25 -12.71 -8.39
C ASP A 136 -5.19 -12.35 -9.45
N TYR A 137 -3.95 -12.08 -9.03
CA TYR A 137 -2.88 -11.58 -9.88
C TYR A 137 -1.67 -12.51 -9.95
N TYR A 138 -1.60 -13.54 -9.12
CA TYR A 138 -0.47 -14.46 -9.13
C TYR A 138 -0.47 -15.38 -10.35
N LEU A 139 0.71 -15.59 -10.90
CA LEU A 139 1.00 -16.45 -12.05
C LEU A 139 1.25 -17.89 -11.60
N TYR A 140 0.35 -18.50 -10.84
CA TYR A 140 0.56 -19.84 -10.26
C TYR A 140 1.04 -20.86 -11.32
N GLY A 141 2.29 -21.32 -11.19
CA GLY A 141 2.92 -22.26 -12.14
C GLY A 141 3.47 -21.65 -13.43
N ASP A 142 3.14 -20.40 -13.73
CA ASP A 142 3.59 -19.64 -14.91
C ASP A 142 4.55 -18.49 -14.56
N ALA A 143 4.88 -18.32 -13.28
CA ALA A 143 5.83 -17.33 -12.80
C ALA A 143 7.25 -17.65 -13.32
N PRO A 144 8.07 -16.64 -13.63
CA PRO A 144 9.43 -16.87 -14.06
C PRO A 144 10.30 -17.37 -12.88
N ALA A 145 11.38 -18.08 -13.17
CA ALA A 145 12.20 -18.73 -12.15
C ALA A 145 12.79 -17.75 -11.11
N GLU A 146 13.02 -16.49 -11.50
CA GLU A 146 13.54 -15.48 -10.57
C GLU A 146 12.53 -15.12 -9.46
N ALA A 147 11.24 -15.41 -9.65
CA ALA A 147 10.19 -15.17 -8.66
C ALA A 147 10.34 -16.03 -7.40
N GLU A 148 11.03 -17.18 -7.49
CA GLU A 148 11.30 -18.05 -6.33
C GLU A 148 12.53 -17.58 -5.52
N GLY A 149 13.29 -16.62 -6.05
CA GLY A 149 14.57 -16.18 -5.47
C GLY A 149 14.66 -14.67 -5.30
N ASP A 150 15.31 -14.02 -6.27
CA ASP A 150 15.77 -12.64 -6.17
C ASP A 150 14.70 -11.60 -6.53
N ALA A 151 13.66 -12.01 -7.27
CA ALA A 151 12.63 -11.11 -7.80
C ALA A 151 11.21 -11.56 -7.46
N PRO A 152 10.86 -11.74 -6.16
CA PRO A 152 9.58 -12.32 -5.74
C PRO A 152 8.34 -11.57 -6.20
N TRP A 153 8.44 -10.27 -6.51
CA TRP A 153 7.34 -9.49 -7.08
C TRP A 153 6.89 -9.99 -8.46
N LEU A 154 7.75 -10.74 -9.18
CA LEU A 154 7.43 -11.36 -10.47
C LEU A 154 6.50 -12.58 -10.36
N SER A 155 6.19 -13.01 -9.13
CA SER A 155 5.11 -13.98 -8.90
C SER A 155 3.73 -13.43 -9.30
N ALA A 156 3.58 -12.10 -9.34
CA ALA A 156 2.39 -11.41 -9.81
C ALA A 156 2.54 -10.93 -11.25
N LYS A 157 1.43 -10.96 -11.99
CA LYS A 157 1.35 -10.39 -13.33
C LYS A 157 1.48 -8.87 -13.27
N ALA A 158 2.42 -8.31 -14.03
CA ALA A 158 2.50 -6.86 -14.23
C ALA A 158 1.24 -6.34 -14.93
N VAL A 159 0.66 -5.26 -14.40
CA VAL A 159 -0.53 -4.59 -14.95
C VAL A 159 -0.23 -3.11 -15.16
N SER A 160 -0.56 -2.55 -16.31
CA SER A 160 -0.48 -1.10 -16.55
C SER A 160 -1.38 -0.34 -15.56
N PHE A 161 -1.01 0.89 -15.17
CA PHE A 161 -1.82 1.72 -14.27
C PHE A 161 -3.27 1.85 -14.73
N ASP A 162 -3.51 2.18 -16.00
CA ASP A 162 -4.86 2.39 -16.54
C ASP A 162 -5.74 1.15 -16.34
N ASN A 163 -5.26 -0.02 -16.75
CA ASN A 163 -6.00 -1.28 -16.59
C ASN A 163 -6.24 -1.62 -15.11
N PHE A 164 -5.23 -1.43 -14.25
CA PHE A 164 -5.34 -1.76 -12.83
C PHE A 164 -6.37 -0.87 -12.12
N PHE A 165 -6.21 0.45 -12.20
CA PHE A 165 -7.11 1.40 -11.54
C PHE A 165 -8.50 1.43 -12.18
N SER A 166 -8.62 1.21 -13.50
CA SER A 166 -9.94 1.09 -14.15
C SER A 166 -10.69 -0.17 -13.70
N LYS A 167 -9.99 -1.31 -13.54
CA LYS A 167 -10.58 -2.54 -13.00
C LYS A 167 -11.10 -2.30 -11.58
N MET A 168 -10.26 -1.75 -10.70
CA MET A 168 -10.66 -1.47 -9.31
C MET A 168 -11.81 -0.48 -9.23
N HIS A 169 -11.75 0.62 -9.98
CA HIS A 169 -12.84 1.60 -10.04
C HIS A 169 -14.15 0.93 -10.47
N LYS A 170 -14.10 0.05 -11.48
CA LYS A 170 -15.26 -0.72 -11.93
C LYS A 170 -15.77 -1.69 -10.86
N GLU A 171 -14.89 -2.41 -10.16
CA GLU A 171 -15.26 -3.37 -9.12
C GLU A 171 -15.92 -2.68 -7.91
N ILE A 172 -15.35 -1.55 -7.47
CA ILE A 172 -15.89 -0.72 -6.38
C ILE A 172 -17.24 -0.11 -6.78
N SER A 173 -17.32 0.52 -7.96
CA SER A 173 -18.54 1.22 -8.42
C SER A 173 -19.70 0.27 -8.74
N THR A 174 -19.41 -0.97 -9.14
CA THR A 174 -20.44 -1.96 -9.47
C THR A 174 -20.90 -2.78 -8.26
N LEU A 175 -20.33 -2.56 -7.06
CA LEU A 175 -20.63 -3.31 -5.83
C LEU A 175 -20.52 -4.84 -5.99
N LYS A 176 -19.74 -5.33 -6.97
CA LYS A 176 -19.45 -6.77 -7.11
C LYS A 176 -18.66 -7.31 -5.91
N LEU A 177 -18.02 -6.41 -5.16
CA LEU A 177 -17.40 -6.67 -3.88
C LEU A 177 -18.21 -5.89 -2.82
N GLY A 178 -19.04 -6.60 -2.07
CA GLY A 178 -19.78 -6.04 -0.94
C GLY A 178 -18.95 -6.16 0.35
N PRO A 179 -19.08 -5.25 1.32
CA PRO A 179 -18.53 -5.47 2.64
C PRO A 179 -19.19 -6.73 3.22
N CYS A 180 -18.41 -7.75 3.55
CA CYS A 180 -18.85 -8.79 4.47
C CYS A 180 -19.09 -8.09 5.81
N GLY A 181 -20.36 -7.76 6.10
CA GLY A 181 -20.77 -7.21 7.37
C GLY A 181 -20.41 -8.20 8.48
N GLY A 182 -19.32 -7.92 9.19
CA GLY A 182 -18.93 -8.66 10.37
C GLY A 182 -20.01 -8.57 11.43
N LYS A 183 -20.81 -9.62 11.57
CA LYS A 183 -21.40 -10.01 12.85
C LYS A 183 -20.73 -11.29 13.30
N LEU A 184 -19.61 -11.16 14.01
CA LEU A 184 -19.28 -12.08 15.07
C LEU A 184 -20.28 -11.80 16.21
N TRP A 185 -21.13 -12.79 16.51
CA TRP A 185 -21.56 -13.26 17.84
C TRP A 185 -22.85 -14.06 17.68
N GLY A 186 -22.85 -15.27 18.27
CA GLY A 186 -23.76 -16.36 17.96
C GLY A 186 -25.24 -16.10 18.26
N CYS A 187 -26.08 -16.72 17.44
CA CYS A 187 -27.40 -17.17 17.86
C CYS A 187 -27.47 -18.67 17.57
N HIS A 188 -27.34 -19.47 18.64
CA HIS A 188 -28.12 -20.69 18.74
C HIS A 188 -29.59 -20.30 18.63
N SER A 189 -30.32 -20.90 17.70
CA SER A 189 -31.76 -21.07 17.82
C SER A 189 -32.03 -22.56 17.75
N SER A 190 -31.92 -23.19 18.92
CA SER A 190 -32.75 -24.32 19.30
C SER A 190 -34.20 -23.84 19.45
N GLY A 191 -35.15 -24.57 18.87
CA GLY A 191 -36.58 -24.40 19.17
C GLY A 191 -37.50 -24.85 18.04
N GLU A 192 -37.79 -26.15 18.00
CA GLU A 192 -39.19 -26.60 17.94
C GLU A 192 -39.82 -26.41 19.34
#